data_AF-A0A941SN19-F1
#
_entry.id   AF-A0A941SN19-F1
#
_cell.length_a   1.000
_cell.length_b   1.000
_cell.length_c   1.000
_cell.angle_alpha   90.00
_cell.angle_beta   90.00
_cell.angle_gamma   90.00
#
_symmetry.space_group_name_H-M   'P 1'
#
loop_
_entity.id
_entity.type
_entity.pdbx_description
1 polymer ?
#
loop_
_entity_poly.entity_id
_entity_poly.type
_entity_poly.pdbx_seq_one_letter_code
_entity_poly.pdbx_strand_id
1 'polypeptide(L)'
;MIELFNSLSLERKERKTFAKHFLASVHCEIRSTSINSILEKKEPLKKALFGLGFRDCQDINQVQMGWSNEPITLTQKVTPSGFKFISHDPKREIHIVNGTVTISDFAYDNLENFLTRFNNLFI
;
A
#
# COMPACT_ATOMS: atom_id res chain seq x y z
N MET A 1 -24.33 18.47 1.71
CA MET A 1 -23.23 18.33 2.69
C MET A 1 -22.22 19.49 2.57
N ILE A 2 -22.69 20.72 2.33
CA ILE A 2 -21.84 21.93 2.17
C ILE A 2 -21.75 22.71 3.50
N GLU A 3 -22.64 22.42 4.46
CA GLU A 3 -22.80 23.23 5.69
C GLU A 3 -21.77 22.92 6.78
N LEU A 4 -21.10 21.76 6.77
CA LEU A 4 -20.14 21.39 7.82
C LEU A 4 -18.84 22.20 7.77
N PHE A 5 -18.49 22.78 6.61
CA PHE A 5 -17.24 23.53 6.44
C PHE A 5 -17.37 25.02 6.77
N ASN A 6 -18.60 25.56 6.90
CA ASN A 6 -18.83 26.96 7.24
C ASN A 6 -18.69 27.27 8.75
N SER A 7 -18.73 26.24 9.61
CA SER A 7 -18.60 26.41 11.08
C SER A 7 -17.16 26.47 11.56
N LEU A 8 -16.21 26.12 10.72
CA LEU A 8 -14.78 26.23 11.00
C LEU A 8 -14.34 27.58 10.46
N SER A 9 -14.12 28.55 11.36
CA SER A 9 -13.56 29.88 11.05
C SER A 9 -12.11 29.78 10.56
N LEU A 10 -11.90 29.07 9.46
CA LEU A 10 -10.63 28.89 8.80
C LEU A 10 -10.43 30.10 7.89
N GLU A 11 -9.48 30.94 8.27
CA GLU A 11 -8.99 31.99 7.38
C GLU A 11 -8.64 31.35 6.02
N ARG A 12 -9.30 31.83 4.97
CA ARG A 12 -9.08 31.37 3.61
C ARG A 12 -7.71 31.89 3.14
N LYS A 13 -6.65 31.15 3.45
CA LYS A 13 -5.31 31.45 2.95
C LYS A 13 -5.25 31.18 1.46
N GLU A 14 -4.57 32.07 0.73
CA GLU A 14 -4.30 31.89 -0.70
C GLU A 14 -3.61 30.53 -0.94
N ARG A 15 -4.19 29.74 -1.85
CA ARG A 15 -3.66 28.44 -2.24
C ARG A 15 -2.38 28.68 -3.04
N LYS A 16 -1.22 28.40 -2.44
CA LYS A 16 0.05 28.39 -3.18
C LYS A 16 0.10 27.15 -4.07
N THR A 17 -0.03 27.35 -5.37
CA THR A 17 0.22 26.33 -6.39
C THR A 17 1.69 26.41 -6.81
N PHE A 18 2.37 25.27 -6.79
CA PHE A 18 3.75 25.17 -7.27
C PHE A 18 3.72 24.58 -8.68
N ALA A 19 4.41 25.24 -9.62
CA ALA A 19 4.45 24.82 -11.04
C ALA A 19 5.15 23.48 -11.29
N LYS A 20 5.82 22.92 -10.27
CA LYS A 20 6.43 21.60 -10.30
C LYS A 20 5.86 20.80 -9.14
N HIS A 21 5.12 19.74 -9.45
CA HIS A 21 4.70 18.74 -8.47
C HIS A 21 5.97 18.14 -7.86
N PHE A 22 6.24 18.46 -6.60
CA PHE A 22 7.45 18.05 -5.88
C PHE A 22 7.39 16.57 -5.43
N LEU A 23 6.26 15.91 -5.65
CA LEU A 23 6.02 14.53 -5.24
C LEU A 23 6.03 13.66 -6.50
N ALA A 24 7.08 12.86 -6.66
CA ALA A 24 7.16 11.83 -7.70
C ALA A 24 6.35 10.57 -7.36
N SER A 25 5.93 10.44 -6.09
CA SER A 25 5.08 9.35 -5.61
C SER A 25 4.31 9.76 -4.36
N VAL A 26 3.23 9.02 -4.09
CA VAL A 26 2.50 9.09 -2.82
C VAL A 26 2.41 7.70 -2.23
N HIS A 27 2.59 7.63 -0.90
CA HIS A 27 2.48 6.41 -0.12
C HIS A 27 1.38 6.57 0.93
N CYS A 28 0.45 5.62 0.98
CA CYS A 28 -0.58 5.53 2.02
C CYS A 28 -0.37 4.25 2.82
N GLU A 29 -0.39 4.35 4.15
CA GLU A 29 -0.30 3.21 5.06
C GLU A 29 -1.64 3.04 5.78
N ILE A 30 -2.19 1.83 5.72
CA ILE A 30 -3.37 1.42 6.46
C ILE A 30 -2.97 0.30 7.40
N ARG A 31 -3.17 0.49 8.70
CA ARG A 31 -2.88 -0.52 9.72
C ARG A 31 -4.11 -1.39 9.95
N SER A 32 -3.91 -2.70 9.87
CA SER A 32 -4.87 -3.75 10.16
C SER A 32 -4.31 -4.68 11.25
N THR A 33 -5.19 -5.38 11.95
CA THR A 33 -4.88 -6.04 13.23
C THR A 33 -4.40 -7.50 13.10
N SER A 34 -4.51 -8.14 11.93
CA SER A 34 -4.17 -9.57 11.78
C SER A 34 -3.64 -9.91 10.39
N ILE A 35 -2.39 -10.37 10.29
CA ILE A 35 -1.80 -10.84 9.03
C ILE A 35 -2.32 -12.21 8.59
N ASN A 36 -2.58 -13.13 9.52
CA ASN A 36 -2.99 -14.50 9.20
C ASN A 36 -4.29 -14.51 8.38
N SER A 37 -5.23 -13.66 8.76
CA SER A 37 -6.51 -13.50 8.06
C SER A 37 -6.36 -12.89 6.65
N ILE A 38 -5.24 -12.24 6.36
CA ILE A 38 -4.95 -11.66 5.04
C ILE A 38 -4.19 -12.66 4.15
N LEU A 39 -3.25 -13.43 4.73
CA LEU A 39 -2.51 -14.48 4.02
C LEU A 39 -3.45 -15.54 3.42
N GLU A 40 -4.49 -15.92 4.16
CA GLU A 40 -5.53 -16.86 3.69
C GLU A 40 -6.38 -16.33 2.53
N LYS A 41 -6.39 -15.01 2.30
CA LYS A 41 -7.22 -14.33 1.29
C LYS A 41 -6.46 -13.98 0.01
N LYS A 42 -5.29 -14.58 -0.24
CA LYS A 42 -4.45 -14.30 -1.43
C LYS A 42 -5.23 -14.34 -2.73
N GLU A 43 -5.90 -15.45 -3.03
CA GLU A 43 -6.62 -15.62 -4.31
C GLU A 43 -7.82 -14.67 -4.46
N PRO A 44 -8.69 -14.49 -3.42
CA PRO A 44 -9.70 -13.44 -3.44
C PRO A 44 -9.13 -12.03 -3.71
N LEU A 45 -8.02 -11.66 -3.05
CA LEU A 45 -7.37 -10.37 -3.25
C LEU A 45 -6.80 -10.21 -4.65
N LYS A 46 -6.13 -11.25 -5.17
CA LYS A 46 -5.59 -11.27 -6.53
C LYS A 46 -6.70 -11.06 -7.56
N LYS A 47 -7.83 -11.76 -7.41
CA LYS A 47 -8.98 -11.61 -8.31
C LYS A 47 -9.58 -10.20 -8.27
N ALA A 48 -9.74 -9.63 -7.07
CA ALA A 48 -10.28 -8.28 -6.90
C ALA A 48 -9.34 -7.23 -7.50
N LEU A 49 -8.04 -7.31 -7.22
CA LEU A 49 -7.05 -6.35 -7.66
C LEU A 49 -6.71 -6.46 -9.16
N PHE A 50 -6.90 -7.65 -9.77
CA PHE A 50 -6.75 -7.83 -11.21
C PHE A 50 -7.70 -6.92 -12.01
N GLY A 51 -8.95 -6.78 -11.56
CA GLY A 51 -9.93 -5.87 -12.16
C GLY A 51 -9.54 -4.39 -12.08
N LEU A 52 -8.64 -4.03 -11.16
CA LEU A 52 -8.15 -2.67 -10.92
C LEU A 52 -6.78 -2.40 -11.58
N GLY A 53 -6.29 -3.36 -12.37
CA GLY A 53 -5.06 -3.24 -13.15
C GLY A 53 -3.80 -3.76 -12.46
N PHE A 54 -3.91 -4.44 -11.31
CA PHE A 54 -2.78 -5.11 -10.66
C PHE A 54 -2.65 -6.53 -11.21
N ARG A 55 -1.76 -6.71 -12.20
CA ARG A 55 -1.63 -7.99 -12.93
C ARG A 55 -0.64 -8.95 -12.29
N ASP A 56 0.33 -8.42 -11.54
CA ASP A 56 1.35 -9.24 -10.89
C ASP A 56 1.12 -9.32 -9.39
N CYS A 57 1.41 -10.50 -8.84
CA CYS A 57 1.37 -10.78 -7.41
C CYS A 57 2.61 -11.58 -7.02
N GLN A 58 3.34 -11.11 -6.00
CA GLN A 58 4.55 -11.73 -5.49
C GLN A 58 4.38 -12.02 -3.99
N ASP A 59 4.87 -13.17 -3.54
CA ASP A 59 4.95 -13.49 -2.12
C ASP A 59 6.12 -12.74 -1.48
N ILE A 60 5.87 -12.12 -0.33
CA ILE A 60 6.90 -11.50 0.50
C ILE A 60 7.23 -12.51 1.59
N ASN A 61 8.50 -12.89 1.67
CA ASN A 61 8.99 -13.82 2.67
C ASN A 61 9.94 -13.10 3.63
N GLN A 62 9.78 -13.36 4.92
CA GLN A 62 10.73 -12.97 5.93
C GLN A 62 11.73 -14.12 6.14
N VAL A 63 13.01 -13.80 6.03
CA VAL A 63 14.10 -14.75 6.30
C VAL A 63 14.62 -14.47 7.70
N GLN A 64 14.46 -15.43 8.60
CA GLN A 64 15.11 -15.41 9.90
C GLN A 64 16.35 -16.30 9.82
N MET A 65 17.50 -15.70 10.14
CA MET A 65 18.77 -16.42 10.25
C MET A 65 19.10 -16.62 11.71
N GLY A 66 19.46 -17.85 12.07
CA GLY A 66 19.88 -18.21 13.42
C GLY A 66 21.13 -19.07 13.38
N TRP A 67 21.88 -19.08 14.48
CA TRP A 67 22.98 -20.00 14.69
C TRP A 67 22.50 -21.09 15.66
N SER A 68 22.63 -22.36 15.29
CA SER A 68 22.44 -23.45 16.25
C SER A 68 23.72 -23.64 17.04
N ASN A 69 23.63 -23.77 18.36
CA ASN A 69 24.78 -24.14 19.17
C ASN A 69 24.90 -25.67 19.14
N GLU A 70 25.90 -26.16 18.41
CA GLU A 70 26.43 -27.53 18.35
C GLU A 70 25.70 -28.54 17.44
N PRO A 71 26.24 -28.83 16.24
CA PRO A 71 27.31 -28.10 15.55
C PRO A 71 26.88 -26.65 15.24
N ILE A 72 27.85 -25.73 15.11
CA ILE A 72 27.58 -24.36 14.64
C ILE A 72 27.13 -24.45 13.20
N THR A 73 25.82 -24.44 12.99
CA THR A 73 25.18 -24.46 11.68
C THR A 73 24.34 -23.20 11.51
N LEU A 74 24.49 -22.56 10.35
CA LEU A 74 23.59 -21.49 9.95
C LEU A 74 22.23 -22.12 9.66
N THR A 75 21.22 -21.76 10.43
CA THR A 75 19.83 -22.13 10.19
C THR A 75 19.12 -20.97 9.50
N GLN A 76 18.40 -21.28 8.44
CA GLN A 76 17.56 -20.33 7.72
C GLN A 76 16.11 -20.80 7.80
N LYS A 77 15.25 -19.95 8.35
CA LYS A 77 13.79 -20.17 8.36
C LYS A 77 13.15 -19.11 7.48
N VAL A 78 12.48 -19.57 6.42
CA VAL A 78 11.69 -18.71 5.53
C VAL A 78 10.24 -18.79 5.97
N THR A 79 9.65 -17.66 6.35
CA THR A 79 8.24 -17.57 6.73
C THR A 79 7.52 -16.60 5.80
N PRO A 80 6.35 -16.97 5.23
CA PRO A 80 5.51 -16.04 4.49
C PRO A 80 5.16 -14.84 5.38
N SER A 81 5.43 -13.63 4.90
CA SER A 81 5.23 -12.39 5.64
C SER A 81 4.30 -11.40 4.93
N GLY A 82 3.82 -11.74 3.73
CA GLY A 82 2.94 -10.84 2.99
C GLY A 82 2.82 -11.08 1.50
N PHE A 83 2.19 -10.12 0.83
CA PHE A 83 2.04 -10.08 -0.63
C PHE A 83 2.37 -8.70 -1.18
N LYS A 84 2.93 -8.67 -2.39
CA LYS A 84 3.11 -7.47 -3.22
C LYS A 84 2.29 -7.59 -4.49
N PHE A 85 1.40 -6.65 -4.74
CA PHE A 85 0.65 -6.51 -5.98
C PHE A 85 1.18 -5.35 -6.80
N ILE A 86 1.30 -5.53 -8.12
CA ILE A 86 1.91 -4.52 -9.01
C ILE A 86 0.99 -4.24 -10.20
N SER A 87 0.77 -2.95 -10.46
CA SER A 87 0.23 -2.40 -11.69
C SER A 87 1.36 -1.66 -12.41
N HIS A 88 1.59 -1.93 -13.69
CA HIS A 88 2.68 -1.30 -14.45
C HIS A 88 2.28 0.01 -15.10
N ASP A 89 0.99 0.18 -15.41
CA ASP A 89 0.47 1.34 -16.11
C ASP A 89 -0.95 1.70 -15.61
N PRO A 90 -1.10 2.76 -14.79
CA PRO A 90 -0.03 3.55 -14.16
C PRO A 90 0.72 2.72 -13.10
N LYS A 91 2.03 3.00 -12.91
CA LYS A 91 2.87 2.26 -11.96
C LYS A 91 2.38 2.45 -10.52
N ARG A 92 1.83 1.38 -9.95
CA ARG A 92 1.30 1.35 -8.58
C ARG A 92 1.64 0.03 -7.89
N GLU A 93 1.85 0.08 -6.59
CA GLU A 93 2.16 -1.09 -5.77
C GLU A 93 1.28 -1.14 -4.53
N ILE A 94 0.83 -2.35 -4.16
CA ILE A 94 0.19 -2.61 -2.87
C ILE A 94 1.03 -3.66 -2.15
N HIS A 95 1.56 -3.31 -0.98
CA HIS A 95 2.25 -4.23 -0.09
C HIS A 95 1.35 -4.55 1.10
N ILE A 96 1.16 -5.82 1.38
CA ILE A 96 0.45 -6.29 2.56
C ILE A 96 1.47 -7.06 3.38
N VAL A 97 1.97 -6.48 4.47
CA VAL A 97 3.04 -7.07 5.30
C VAL A 97 2.77 -6.78 6.77
N ASN A 98 2.90 -7.80 7.63
CA ASN A 98 2.75 -7.72 9.09
C ASN A 98 1.54 -6.89 9.56
N GLY A 99 0.37 -7.11 8.95
CA GLY A 99 -0.86 -6.39 9.27
C GLY A 99 -0.95 -4.98 8.69
N THR A 100 0.05 -4.55 7.92
CA THR A 100 0.07 -3.23 7.29
C THR A 100 -0.19 -3.36 5.81
N VAL A 101 -1.09 -2.52 5.28
CA VAL A 101 -1.30 -2.36 3.84
C VAL A 101 -0.69 -1.02 3.42
N THR A 102 0.36 -1.07 2.61
CA THR A 102 0.98 0.12 2.02
C THR A 102 0.59 0.21 0.55
N ILE A 103 0.13 1.37 0.12
CA ILE A 103 -0.22 1.66 -1.27
C ILE A 103 0.72 2.73 -1.76
N SER A 104 1.40 2.46 -2.86
CA SER A 104 2.35 3.36 -3.49
C SER A 104 1.84 3.71 -4.88
N ASP A 105 1.61 5.00 -5.14
CA ASP A 105 1.30 5.51 -6.47
C ASP A 105 2.52 6.28 -6.99
N PHE A 106 3.18 5.71 -8.00
CA PHE A 106 4.37 6.29 -8.63
C PHE A 106 4.04 7.09 -9.89
N ALA A 107 2.77 7.13 -10.28
CA ALA A 107 2.26 8.01 -11.33
C ALA A 107 1.52 9.21 -10.70
N TYR A 108 1.97 9.64 -9.52
CA TYR A 108 1.35 10.75 -8.83
C TYR A 108 1.46 12.03 -9.66
N ASP A 109 0.30 12.55 -10.01
CA ASP A 109 0.10 13.77 -10.79
C ASP A 109 -0.50 14.86 -9.90
N ASN A 110 -1.62 14.57 -9.24
CA ASN A 110 -2.25 15.47 -8.29
C ASN A 110 -3.06 14.68 -7.24
N LEU A 111 -3.47 15.38 -6.18
CA LEU A 111 -4.18 14.79 -5.05
C LEU A 111 -5.57 14.27 -5.46
N GLU A 112 -6.29 15.01 -6.29
CA GLU A 112 -7.65 14.66 -6.71
C GLU A 112 -7.67 13.33 -7.51
N ASN A 113 -6.72 13.15 -8.43
CA ASN A 113 -6.55 11.94 -9.21
C ASN A 113 -6.08 10.77 -8.34
N PHE A 114 -5.16 11.02 -7.40
CA PHE A 114 -4.77 10.02 -6.40
C PHE A 114 -5.96 9.57 -5.55
N LEU A 115 -6.75 10.50 -5.00
CA LEU A 115 -7.92 10.20 -4.18
C LEU A 115 -8.98 9.42 -4.97
N THR A 116 -9.17 9.75 -6.25
CA THR A 116 -10.08 9.00 -7.14
C THR A 116 -9.62 7.55 -7.29
N ARG A 117 -8.33 7.33 -7.59
CA ARG A 117 -7.75 5.98 -7.70
C ARG A 117 -7.79 5.22 -6.37
N PHE A 118 -7.53 5.91 -5.26
CA PHE A 118 -7.57 5.35 -3.92
C PHE A 118 -8.98 4.94 -3.51
N ASN A 119 -9.98 5.79 -3.75
CA ASN A 119 -11.37 5.48 -3.44
C ASN A 119 -11.86 4.26 -4.22
N ASN A 120 -11.52 4.14 -5.51
CA ASN A 120 -11.86 2.97 -6.32
C ASN A 120 -11.23 1.64 -5.82
N LEU A 121 -10.23 1.69 -4.93
CA LEU A 121 -9.65 0.49 -4.31
C LEU A 121 -10.41 0.04 -3.05
N PHE A 122 -11.17 0.94 -2.41
CA PHE A 122 -11.77 0.71 -1.09
C PHE A 122 -13.27 1.00 -0.99
N ILE A 123 -13.89 1.52 -2.05
CA ILE A 123 -15.31 1.88 -2.17
C ILE A 123 -15.84 1.30 -3.48
#